data_AF-A0A2P5NRZ6-F1
#
_entry.id   AF-A0A2P5NRZ6-F1
#
_cell.length_a   1.000
_cell.length_b   1.000
_cell.length_c   1.000
_cell.angle_alpha   90.00
_cell.angle_beta   90.00
_cell.angle_gamma   90.00
#
_symmetry.space_group_name_H-M   'P 1'
#
loop_
_entity.id
_entity.type
_entity.pdbx_description
1 polymer ?
#
loop_
_entity_poly.entity_id
_entity_poly.type
_entity_poly.pdbx_seq_one_letter_code
_entity_poly.pdbx_strand_id
1 'polypeptide(L)'
;MLTRWSAVEDGDGIGYDILSFEPDGRERLIEVKTTNGWERTPFHITRNELAVADANRNSWHLIRLWNFAREPRAFSIQPPLDVHVELTPTSFLASLN
;
A
#
# COMPACT_ATOMS: atom_id res chain seq x y z
N MET A 1 -19.22 -6.65 6.36
CA MET A 1 -17.81 -6.32 6.08
C MET A 1 -17.37 -5.32 7.13
N LEU A 2 -16.47 -5.71 8.03
CA LEU A 2 -15.87 -4.79 8.99
C LEU A 2 -14.64 -4.17 8.32
N THR A 3 -14.55 -2.85 8.29
CA THR A 3 -13.43 -2.11 7.72
C THR A 3 -12.95 -1.12 8.76
N ARG A 4 -11.67 -1.16 9.11
CA ARG A 4 -11.03 -0.24 10.05
C ARG A 4 -9.99 0.61 9.31
N TRP A 5 -10.02 1.92 9.53
CA TRP A 5 -9.12 2.88 8.90
C TRP A 5 -7.89 3.07 9.78
N SER A 6 -6.89 2.21 9.60
CA SER A 6 -5.76 2.15 10.52
C SER A 6 -4.79 3.33 10.37
N ALA A 7 -4.64 3.94 9.19
CA ALA A 7 -3.84 5.15 9.03
C ALA A 7 -4.34 6.35 9.88
N VAL A 8 -5.64 6.40 10.18
CA VAL A 8 -6.25 7.48 10.98
C VAL A 8 -6.18 7.17 12.48
N GLU A 9 -6.29 5.89 12.86
CA GLU A 9 -6.38 5.48 14.26
C GLU A 9 -5.04 5.09 14.90
N ASP A 10 -4.12 4.50 14.12
CA ASP A 10 -2.87 3.92 14.62
C ASP A 10 -1.62 4.68 14.08
N GLY A 11 -1.81 5.65 13.18
CA GLY A 11 -0.76 6.47 12.56
C GLY A 11 -0.13 5.85 11.30
N ASP A 12 0.70 6.63 10.60
CA ASP A 12 1.44 6.25 9.38
C ASP A 12 2.51 5.15 9.60
N GLY A 13 2.68 4.70 10.84
CA GLY A 13 3.76 3.84 11.30
C GLY A 13 3.50 2.33 11.22
N ILE A 14 2.32 1.86 10.82
CA ILE A 14 2.01 0.42 10.85
C ILE A 14 2.20 -0.29 9.50
N GLY A 15 2.42 0.46 8.41
CA GLY A 15 2.77 -0.09 7.09
C GLY A 15 1.61 -0.53 6.20
N TYR A 16 0.39 -0.05 6.46
CA TYR A 16 -0.77 -0.15 5.57
C TYR A 16 -1.85 0.89 5.94
N ASP A 17 -2.73 1.24 4.99
CA ASP A 17 -3.80 2.23 5.19
C ASP A 17 -5.07 1.67 5.86
N ILE A 18 -5.48 0.46 5.45
CA ILE A 18 -6.79 -0.12 5.80
C ILE A 18 -6.60 -1.57 6.29
N LEU A 19 -7.19 -1.88 7.44
CA LEU A 19 -7.44 -3.26 7.86
C LEU A 19 -8.86 -3.66 7.43
N SER A 20 -8.95 -4.70 6.63
CA SER A 20 -10.18 -5.34 6.22
C SER A 20 -10.11 -6.84 6.50
N PHE A 21 -11.18 -7.57 6.19
CA PHE A 21 -11.27 -9.00 6.42
C PHE A 21 -11.91 -9.67 5.20
N GLU A 22 -11.36 -10.81 4.82
CA GLU A 22 -11.97 -11.73 3.87
C GLU A 22 -13.29 -12.29 4.44
N PRO A 23 -14.19 -12.85 3.61
CA PRO A 23 -15.45 -13.45 4.10
C PRO A 23 -15.25 -14.57 5.12
N ASP A 24 -14.11 -15.24 5.09
CA ASP A 24 -13.71 -16.30 6.03
C ASP A 24 -13.09 -15.75 7.34
N GLY A 25 -12.97 -14.43 7.48
CA GLY A 25 -12.43 -13.74 8.65
C GLY A 25 -10.92 -13.56 8.64
N ARG A 26 -10.19 -14.00 7.61
CA ARG A 26 -8.75 -13.71 7.48
C ARG A 26 -8.53 -12.22 7.28
N GLU A 27 -7.49 -11.69 7.91
CA GLU A 27 -7.11 -10.29 7.76
C GLU A 27 -6.68 -9.98 6.33
N ARG A 28 -6.98 -8.75 5.92
CA ARG A 28 -6.56 -8.15 4.68
C ARG A 28 -6.01 -6.76 4.97
N LEU A 29 -4.69 -6.64 4.96
CA LEU A 29 -3.95 -5.39 5.13
C LEU A 29 -3.84 -4.71 3.77
N ILE A 30 -4.31 -3.47 3.64
CA ILE A 30 -4.44 -2.82 2.35
C ILE A 30 -3.70 -1.49 2.37
N GLU A 31 -2.77 -1.34 1.44
CA GLU A 31 -2.11 -0.07 1.12
C GLU A 31 -2.68 0.48 -0.19
N VAL A 32 -3.06 1.75 -0.21
CA VAL A 32 -3.73 2.38 -1.36
C VAL A 32 -2.85 3.45 -1.97
N LYS A 33 -2.55 3.33 -3.26
CA LYS A 33 -1.87 4.39 -4.02
C LYS A 33 -2.80 4.89 -5.11
N THR A 34 -3.12 6.19 -5.11
CA THR A 34 -4.04 6.81 -6.07
C THR A 34 -3.32 7.59 -7.17
N THR A 35 -3.95 7.80 -8.32
CA THR A 35 -3.51 8.78 -9.32
C THR A 35 -4.66 9.21 -10.24
N ASN A 36 -4.65 10.47 -10.68
CA ASN A 36 -5.52 10.92 -11.78
C ASN A 36 -4.96 10.54 -13.17
N GLY A 37 -3.71 10.10 -13.24
CA GLY A 37 -3.06 9.66 -14.48
C GLY A 37 -3.36 8.19 -14.83
N TRP A 38 -2.44 7.60 -15.60
CA TRP A 38 -2.51 6.22 -16.04
C TRP A 38 -2.13 5.24 -14.93
N GLU A 39 -2.55 3.98 -15.08
CA GLU A 39 -2.33 2.89 -14.12
C GLU A 39 -0.87 2.74 -13.65
N ARG A 40 0.10 2.96 -14.56
CA ARG A 40 1.55 2.81 -14.34
C ARG A 40 2.26 4.07 -13.84
N THR A 41 1.51 5.12 -13.50
CA THR A 41 2.12 6.34 -12.94
C THR A 41 2.91 5.96 -11.68
N PRO A 42 4.20 6.35 -11.57
CA PRO A 42 5.02 6.05 -10.39
C PRO A 42 4.37 6.55 -9.11
N PHE A 43 4.65 5.87 -8.00
CA PHE A 43 4.13 6.19 -6.68
C PHE A 43 5.21 5.94 -5.63
N HIS A 44 5.09 6.61 -4.48
CA HIS A 44 5.98 6.38 -3.35
C HIS A 44 5.48 5.19 -2.54
N ILE A 45 6.42 4.34 -2.12
CA ILE A 45 6.21 3.30 -1.12
C ILE A 45 7.31 3.45 -0.08
N THR A 46 6.94 3.40 1.20
CA THR A 46 7.89 3.60 2.29
C THR A 46 8.66 2.32 2.61
N ARG A 47 9.79 2.46 3.30
CA ARG A 47 10.54 1.30 3.83
C ARG A 47 9.69 0.48 4.81
N ASN A 48 8.84 1.16 5.58
CA ASN A 48 7.96 0.51 6.54
C ASN A 48 6.87 -0.32 5.84
N GLU A 49 6.21 0.25 4.82
CA GLU A 49 5.24 -0.46 3.97
C GLU A 49 5.88 -1.72 3.33
N LEU A 50 7.09 -1.59 2.77
CA LEU A 50 7.81 -2.74 2.20
C LEU A 50 8.07 -3.84 3.25
N ALA A 51 8.55 -3.47 4.44
CA ALA A 51 8.84 -4.43 5.50
C ALA A 51 7.58 -5.17 5.98
N VAL A 52 6.47 -4.44 6.15
CA VAL A 52 5.19 -5.01 6.59
C VAL A 52 4.56 -5.87 5.51
N ALA A 53 4.65 -5.46 4.24
CA ALA A 53 4.23 -6.25 3.09
C ALA A 53 4.98 -7.60 3.02
N ASP A 54 6.30 -7.58 3.20
CA ASP A 54 7.11 -8.80 3.20
C ASP A 54 6.82 -9.72 4.39
N ALA A 55 6.52 -9.17 5.56
CA ALA A 55 6.13 -9.95 6.73
C ALA A 55 4.73 -10.59 6.59
N ASN A 56 3.85 -10.02 5.76
CA ASN A 56 2.43 -10.37 5.68
C ASN A 56 1.99 -10.74 4.24
N ARG A 57 2.81 -11.49 3.50
CA ARG A 57 2.60 -11.74 2.06
C ARG A 57 1.22 -12.30 1.67
N ASN A 58 0.58 -13.06 2.56
CA ASN A 58 -0.71 -13.71 2.30
C ASN A 58 -1.92 -12.80 2.57
N SER A 59 -1.73 -11.73 3.34
CA SER A 59 -2.80 -10.82 3.78
C SER A 59 -2.58 -9.37 3.37
N TRP A 60 -1.38 -8.99 2.94
CA TRP A 60 -1.06 -7.63 2.52
C TRP A 60 -1.28 -7.41 1.03
N HIS A 61 -1.90 -6.30 0.67
CA HIS A 61 -2.26 -5.96 -0.70
C HIS A 61 -1.98 -4.49 -1.01
N LEU A 62 -1.30 -4.23 -2.12
CA LEU A 62 -1.23 -2.90 -2.72
C LEU A 62 -2.40 -2.73 -3.68
N ILE A 63 -3.30 -1.77 -3.43
CA ILE A 63 -4.37 -1.38 -4.34
C ILE A 63 -3.95 -0.12 -5.11
N ARG A 64 -3.88 -0.24 -6.43
CA ARG A 64 -3.69 0.90 -7.33
C ARG A 64 -5.02 1.40 -7.84
N LEU A 65 -5.44 2.56 -7.37
CA LEU A 65 -6.64 3.26 -7.85
C LEU A 65 -6.23 4.36 -8.83
N TRP A 66 -6.71 4.28 -10.06
CA TRP A 66 -6.35 5.22 -11.12
C TRP A 66 -7.56 5.70 -11.90
N ASN A 67 -7.40 6.79 -12.67
CA ASN A 67 -8.47 7.45 -13.42
C ASN A 67 -9.71 7.81 -12.56
N PHE A 68 -9.51 8.01 -11.25
CA PHE A 68 -10.61 8.13 -10.28
C PHE A 68 -11.47 9.37 -10.47
N ALA A 69 -10.96 10.41 -11.14
CA ALA A 69 -11.74 11.60 -11.49
C ALA A 69 -12.73 11.39 -12.65
N ARG A 70 -12.63 10.29 -13.42
CA ARG A 70 -13.52 10.03 -14.58
C ARG A 70 -14.20 8.68 -14.51
N GLU A 71 -13.42 7.61 -14.44
CA GLU A 71 -13.89 6.24 -14.34
C GLU A 71 -12.89 5.50 -13.44
N PRO A 72 -13.15 5.44 -12.11
CA PRO A 72 -12.27 4.79 -11.16
C PRO A 72 -12.01 3.35 -11.55
N ARG A 73 -10.73 3.00 -11.67
CA ARG A 73 -10.27 1.65 -11.96
C ARG A 73 -9.27 1.22 -10.92
N ALA A 74 -9.33 -0.05 -10.55
CA ALA A 74 -8.46 -0.62 -9.53
C ALA A 74 -7.92 -1.98 -9.93
N PHE A 75 -6.69 -2.26 -9.50
CA PHE A 75 -6.12 -3.61 -9.45
C PHE A 75 -5.33 -3.76 -8.16
N SER A 76 -5.09 -5.01 -7.75
CA SER A 76 -4.28 -5.32 -6.58
C SER A 76 -3.01 -6.08 -6.95
N ILE A 77 -1.93 -5.78 -6.24
CA ILE A 77 -0.67 -6.54 -6.27
C ILE A 77 -0.46 -7.14 -4.88
N GLN A 78 -0.05 -8.41 -4.84
CA GLN A 78 0.39 -9.07 -3.61
C GLN A 78 1.92 -9.13 -3.55
N PRO A 79 2.53 -9.15 -2.35
CA PRO A 79 3.96 -9.34 -2.19
C PRO A 79 4.44 -10.71 -2.71
N PRO A 80 5.73 -10.86 -3.05
CA PRO A 80 6.79 -9.85 -2.90
C PRO A 80 6.68 -8.75 -3.98
N LEU A 81 6.82 -7.48 -3.60
CA LEU A 81 6.51 -6.37 -4.52
C LEU A 81 7.58 -6.16 -5.61
N ASP A 82 8.83 -6.55 -5.33
CA ASP A 82 9.98 -6.41 -6.23
C ASP A 82 9.88 -7.23 -7.53
N VAL A 83 9.00 -8.24 -7.58
CA VAL A 83 8.71 -8.96 -8.84
C VAL A 83 7.71 -8.23 -9.73
N HIS A 84 7.03 -7.21 -9.18
CA HIS A 84 5.96 -6.46 -9.86
C HIS A 84 6.32 -5.00 -10.13
N VAL A 85 7.18 -4.41 -9.31
CA VAL A 85 7.58 -2.99 -9.41
C VAL A 85 9.08 -2.82 -9.29
N GLU A 86 9.60 -1.80 -9.97
CA GLU A 86 10.98 -1.35 -9.80
C GLU A 86 11.05 -0.40 -8.60
N LEU A 87 11.93 -0.71 -7.64
CA LEU A 87 12.09 0.08 -6.41
C LEU A 87 13.35 0.95 -6.49
N THR A 88 13.16 2.26 -6.61
CA THR A 88 14.26 3.24 -6.55
C THR A 88 14.29 3.89 -5.16
N PRO A 89 15.39 3.78 -4.40
CA PRO A 89 15.52 4.47 -3.11
C PRO A 89 15.52 6.00 -3.28
N THR A 90 14.55 6.70 -2.67
CA THR A 90 14.39 8.17 -2.82
C THR A 90 14.72 9.01 -1.59
N SER A 91 15.08 8.37 -0.46
CA SER A 91 16.06 8.87 0.54
C SER A 91 15.63 9.74 1.73
N PHE A 92 16.60 9.79 2.66
CA PHE A 92 16.72 10.64 3.84
C PHE A 92 17.98 11.51 3.69
N LEU A 93 17.95 12.72 4.25
CA LEU A 93 19.14 13.53 4.49
C LEU A 93 19.33 13.73 6.01
N ALA A 94 20.50 13.40 6.50
CA ALA A 94 20.87 13.51 7.91
C ALA A 94 22.06 14.45 8.10
N SER A 95 22.08 15.22 9.20
CA SER A 95 23.27 15.93 9.67
C SER A 95 23.37 15.82 11.19
N LEU A 96 24.55 15.41 11.65
CA LEU A 96 24.98 15.50 13.05
C LEU A 96 25.59 16.88 13.30
N ASN A 97 25.61 17.32 14.56
CA ASN A 97 26.68 18.18 15.06
C ASN A 97 27.58 17.34 15.95
#